data_AF-A0A182AU96-F1
#
_entry.id   AF-A0A182AU96-F1
#
_cell.length_a   1.000
_cell.length_b   1.000
_cell.length_c   1.000
_cell.angle_alpha   90.00
_cell.angle_beta   90.00
_cell.angle_gamma   90.00
#
_symmetry.space_group_name_H-M   'P 1'
#
loop_
_entity.id
_entity.type
_entity.pdbx_description
1 polymer ?
#
loop_
_entity_poly.entity_id
_entity_poly.type
_entity_poly.pdbx_seq_one_letter_code
_entity_poly.pdbx_strand_id
1 'polypeptide(L)'
;MDVQMPAPSVTDPTAVSLQGTLFDFAITELVRQHRESFQPLWSAEGWAKLLIWLALNCGCSGDQASLETFAAALGPALRARLRRVYFARELTDLDLQVLADPAEAQALVLPLASGGEPLSLERAAAAVERVGLGAMLSSDRARWRCLEAAVAMPWAQPPPPPADNAQP
;
A
#
# COMPACT_ATOMS: atom_id res chain seq x y z
N MET A 1 -30.79 -3.31 -46.91
CA MET A 1 -29.89 -4.43 -46.58
C MET A 1 -29.16 -3.98 -45.33
N ASP A 2 -29.82 -4.14 -44.18
CA ASP A 2 -29.31 -3.64 -42.90
C ASP A 2 -28.21 -4.57 -42.39
N VAL A 3 -27.00 -4.04 -42.30
CA VAL A 3 -25.88 -4.73 -41.65
C VAL A 3 -26.07 -4.57 -40.15
N GLN A 4 -26.72 -5.54 -39.53
CA GLN A 4 -26.76 -5.67 -38.08
C GLN A 4 -25.33 -5.94 -37.58
N MET A 5 -24.64 -4.91 -37.07
CA MET A 5 -23.42 -5.13 -36.30
C MET A 5 -23.80 -5.86 -35.00
N PRO A 6 -23.14 -6.99 -34.66
CA PRO A 6 -23.40 -7.66 -33.39
C PRO A 6 -23.00 -6.72 -32.25
N ALA A 7 -23.89 -6.58 -31.26
CA ALA A 7 -23.56 -5.93 -30.01
C ALA A 7 -22.36 -6.67 -29.37
N PRO A 8 -21.35 -5.96 -28.83
CA PRO A 8 -20.24 -6.61 -28.18
C PRO A 8 -20.77 -7.41 -26.99
N SER A 9 -20.76 -8.73 -27.11
CA SER A 9 -21.04 -9.63 -26.00
C SER A 9 -19.89 -9.52 -25.00
N VAL A 10 -20.21 -9.31 -23.72
CA VAL A 10 -19.29 -9.18 -22.56
C VAL A 10 -18.35 -10.40 -22.36
N THR A 11 -18.46 -11.42 -23.22
CA THR A 11 -17.64 -12.63 -23.25
C THR A 11 -16.45 -12.57 -24.19
N ASP A 12 -16.08 -11.40 -24.72
CA ASP A 12 -14.80 -11.24 -25.43
C ASP A 12 -13.64 -11.26 -24.41
N PRO A 13 -12.72 -12.24 -24.46
CA PRO A 13 -11.61 -12.34 -23.51
C PRO A 13 -10.70 -11.11 -23.51
N THR A 14 -10.64 -10.37 -24.62
CA THR A 14 -9.88 -9.11 -24.72
C THR A 14 -10.54 -7.99 -23.92
N ALA A 15 -11.87 -7.90 -23.95
CA ALA A 15 -12.63 -6.91 -23.19
C ALA A 15 -12.52 -7.15 -21.68
N VAL A 16 -12.61 -8.41 -21.25
CA VAL A 16 -12.44 -8.79 -19.83
C VAL A 16 -11.01 -8.49 -19.34
N SER A 17 -10.00 -8.80 -20.14
CA SER A 17 -8.60 -8.49 -19.81
C SER A 17 -8.34 -6.98 -19.69
N LEU A 18 -8.93 -6.18 -20.60
CA LEU A 18 -8.81 -4.73 -20.55
C LEU A 18 -9.52 -4.16 -19.32
N GLN A 19 -10.74 -4.62 -19.03
CA GLN A 19 -11.49 -4.20 -17.83
C GLN A 19 -10.72 -4.50 -16.55
N GLY A 20 -10.14 -5.70 -16.42
CA GLY A 20 -9.30 -6.05 -15.27
C GLY A 20 -8.09 -5.12 -15.12
N THR A 21 -7.40 -4.83 -16.22
CA THR A 21 -6.24 -3.92 -16.21
C THR A 21 -6.63 -2.49 -15.82
N LEU A 22 -7.74 -1.98 -16.36
CA LEU A 22 -8.25 -0.65 -16.03
C LEU A 22 -8.69 -0.56 -14.58
N PHE A 23 -9.37 -1.60 -14.07
CA PHE A 23 -9.76 -1.69 -12.67
C PHE A 23 -8.53 -1.68 -11.76
N ASP A 24 -7.54 -2.53 -12.02
CA ASP A 24 -6.30 -2.61 -11.24
C ASP A 24 -5.56 -1.27 -11.18
N PHE A 25 -5.48 -0.56 -12.32
CA PHE A 25 -4.92 0.78 -12.38
C PHE A 25 -5.75 1.77 -11.54
N ALA A 26 -7.06 1.84 -11.78
CA ALA A 26 -7.94 2.80 -11.12
C ALA A 26 -7.92 2.63 -9.59
N ILE A 27 -8.05 1.40 -9.09
CA ILE A 27 -8.04 1.16 -7.64
C ILE A 27 -6.67 1.46 -7.02
N THR A 28 -5.58 1.18 -7.74
CA THR A 28 -4.22 1.53 -7.28
C THR A 28 -4.03 3.04 -7.19
N GLU A 29 -4.49 3.80 -8.18
CA GLU A 29 -4.39 5.27 -8.16
C GLU A 29 -5.29 5.89 -7.09
N LEU A 30 -6.49 5.35 -6.86
CA LEU A 30 -7.35 5.80 -5.75
C LEU A 30 -6.67 5.62 -4.39
N VAL A 31 -6.01 4.46 -4.16
CA VAL A 31 -5.20 4.27 -2.94
C VAL A 31 -4.10 5.32 -2.88
N ARG A 32 -3.35 5.54 -3.97
CA ARG A 32 -2.23 6.50 -3.99
C ARG A 32 -2.69 7.93 -3.66
N GLN A 33 -3.84 8.36 -4.20
CA GLN A 33 -4.38 9.70 -4.01
C GLN A 33 -4.92 9.92 -2.58
N HIS A 34 -5.46 8.87 -1.95
CA HIS A 34 -6.16 9.00 -0.66
C HIS A 34 -5.41 8.40 0.54
N ARG A 35 -4.21 7.84 0.35
CA ARG A 35 -3.40 7.22 1.43
C ARG A 35 -3.01 8.16 2.58
N GLU A 36 -3.23 9.46 2.45
CA GLU A 36 -2.98 10.47 3.48
C GLU A 36 -4.26 11.03 4.13
N SER A 37 -5.44 10.64 3.63
CA SER A 37 -6.72 11.15 4.09
C SER A 37 -7.23 10.46 5.37
N PHE A 38 -6.69 9.30 5.73
CA PHE A 38 -7.22 8.46 6.81
C PHE A 38 -6.26 8.36 8.00
N GLN A 39 -6.60 9.07 9.07
CA GLN A 39 -5.84 9.04 10.33
C GLN A 39 -6.21 7.84 11.22
N PRO A 40 -5.28 7.34 12.05
CA PRO A 40 -3.88 7.73 12.12
C PRO A 40 -3.09 7.17 10.91
N LEU A 41 -2.19 7.97 10.34
CA LEU A 41 -1.28 7.49 9.28
C LEU A 41 -0.43 6.31 9.78
N TRP A 42 0.10 5.52 8.84
CA TRP A 42 1.02 4.43 9.14
C TRP A 42 0.45 3.34 10.07
N SER A 43 -0.88 3.25 10.17
CA SER A 43 -1.57 2.32 11.05
C SER A 43 -2.46 1.33 10.29
N ALA A 44 -2.74 0.17 10.91
CA ALA A 44 -3.73 -0.77 10.42
C ALA A 44 -5.15 -0.16 10.39
N GLU A 45 -5.46 0.74 11.33
CA GLU A 45 -6.75 1.44 11.40
C GLU A 45 -6.95 2.37 10.20
N GLY A 46 -5.96 3.18 9.85
CA GLY A 46 -6.02 4.04 8.66
C GLY A 46 -6.20 3.23 7.37
N TRP A 47 -5.49 2.10 7.27
CA TRP A 47 -5.67 1.16 6.15
C TRP A 47 -7.09 0.60 6.08
N ALA A 48 -7.66 0.17 7.21
CA ALA A 48 -9.03 -0.32 7.27
C ALA A 48 -10.04 0.75 6.87
N LYS A 49 -9.87 2.00 7.33
CA LYS A 49 -10.72 3.13 6.92
C LYS A 49 -10.68 3.38 5.42
N LEU A 50 -9.49 3.31 4.81
CA LEU A 50 -9.36 3.44 3.37
C LEU A 50 -10.05 2.29 2.63
N LEU A 51 -9.92 1.04 3.10
CA LEU A 51 -10.62 -0.10 2.50
C LEU A 51 -12.14 0.04 2.58
N ILE A 52 -12.66 0.49 3.72
CA ILE A 52 -14.09 0.78 3.90
C ILE A 52 -14.52 1.86 2.90
N TRP A 53 -13.75 2.96 2.80
CA TRP A 53 -14.04 4.02 1.85
C TRP A 53 -14.02 3.52 0.39
N LEU A 54 -13.04 2.70 0.00
CA LEU A 54 -13.00 2.09 -1.34
C LEU A 54 -14.24 1.24 -1.60
N ALA A 55 -14.63 0.37 -0.66
CA ALA A 55 -15.81 -0.48 -0.80
C ALA A 55 -17.07 0.36 -1.05
N LEU A 56 -17.27 1.42 -0.26
CA LEU A 56 -18.39 2.34 -0.42
C LEU A 56 -18.38 3.05 -1.79
N ASN A 57 -17.21 3.46 -2.28
CA ASN A 57 -17.07 4.07 -3.61
C ASN A 57 -17.25 3.06 -4.76
N CYS A 58 -17.08 1.77 -4.48
CA CYS A 58 -17.42 0.68 -5.41
C CYS A 58 -18.91 0.27 -5.32
N GLY A 59 -19.73 0.95 -4.52
CA GLY A 59 -21.16 0.69 -4.39
C GLY A 59 -21.52 -0.41 -3.39
N CYS A 60 -20.57 -0.88 -2.57
CA CYS A 60 -20.88 -1.78 -1.46
C CYS A 60 -21.68 -1.03 -0.38
N SER A 61 -22.51 -1.77 0.34
CA SER A 61 -23.13 -1.30 1.57
C SER A 61 -22.09 -1.26 2.70
N GLY A 62 -22.26 -0.36 3.67
CA GLY A 62 -21.29 -0.18 4.77
C GLY A 62 -21.40 -1.24 5.88
N ASP A 63 -22.26 -2.25 5.72
CA ASP A 63 -22.39 -3.34 6.68
C ASP A 63 -21.25 -4.35 6.54
N GLN A 64 -21.02 -5.09 7.64
CA GLN A 64 -19.89 -6.01 7.75
C GLN A 64 -19.86 -7.07 6.64
N ALA A 65 -21.00 -7.67 6.28
CA ALA A 65 -21.04 -8.74 5.30
C ALA A 65 -20.63 -8.25 3.90
N SER A 66 -21.07 -7.04 3.54
CA SER A 66 -20.72 -6.38 2.28
C SER A 66 -19.24 -6.00 2.22
N LEU A 67 -18.68 -5.49 3.32
CA LEU A 67 -17.25 -5.17 3.43
C LEU A 67 -16.35 -6.42 3.37
N GLU A 68 -16.77 -7.52 4.02
CA GLU A 68 -16.07 -8.80 3.95
C GLU A 68 -16.11 -9.39 2.53
N THR A 69 -17.25 -9.28 1.85
CA THR A 69 -17.40 -9.70 0.45
C THR A 69 -16.47 -8.90 -0.47
N PHE A 70 -16.42 -7.57 -0.30
CA PHE A 70 -15.49 -6.72 -1.03
C PHE A 70 -14.02 -7.11 -0.79
N ALA A 71 -13.64 -7.30 0.47
CA ALA A 71 -12.29 -7.71 0.82
C ALA A 71 -11.92 -9.10 0.25
N ALA A 72 -12.88 -10.03 0.18
CA ALA A 72 -12.69 -11.33 -0.46
C ALA A 72 -12.54 -11.20 -1.98
N ALA A 73 -13.35 -10.36 -2.63
CA ALA A 73 -13.34 -10.14 -4.08
C ALA A 73 -12.03 -9.53 -4.58
N LEU A 74 -11.38 -8.65 -3.80
CA LEU A 74 -10.04 -8.16 -4.13
C LEU A 74 -9.00 -9.30 -4.22
N GLY A 75 -9.19 -10.38 -3.45
CA GLY A 75 -8.23 -11.48 -3.37
C GLY A 75 -6.91 -11.09 -2.69
N PRO A 76 -6.05 -12.06 -2.36
CA PRO A 76 -4.82 -11.81 -1.60
C PRO A 76 -3.77 -11.00 -2.38
N ALA A 77 -3.61 -11.25 -3.68
CA ALA A 77 -2.57 -10.61 -4.48
C ALA A 77 -2.79 -9.10 -4.66
N LEU A 78 -4.01 -8.68 -5.04
CA LEU A 78 -4.32 -7.26 -5.18
C LEU A 78 -4.31 -6.57 -3.82
N ARG A 79 -4.88 -7.18 -2.77
CA ARG A 79 -4.83 -6.60 -1.41
C ARG A 79 -3.40 -6.32 -0.94
N ALA A 80 -2.47 -7.26 -1.12
CA ALA A 80 -1.07 -7.07 -0.76
C ALA A 80 -0.43 -5.90 -1.54
N ARG A 81 -0.75 -5.77 -2.83
CA ARG A 81 -0.27 -4.68 -3.68
C ARG A 81 -0.82 -3.33 -3.22
N LEU A 82 -2.13 -3.22 -2.98
CA LEU A 82 -2.77 -1.99 -2.50
C LEU A 82 -2.24 -1.59 -1.13
N ARG A 83 -2.04 -2.56 -0.23
CA ARG A 83 -1.43 -2.30 1.08
C ARG A 83 -0.02 -1.72 0.96
N ARG A 84 0.80 -2.26 0.05
CA ARG A 84 2.13 -1.70 -0.24
C ARG A 84 2.04 -0.25 -0.75
N VAL A 85 1.09 0.05 -1.65
CA VAL A 85 0.90 1.40 -2.18
C VAL A 85 0.43 2.38 -1.10
N TYR A 86 -0.43 1.93 -0.19
CA TYR A 86 -0.93 2.69 0.94
C TYR A 86 0.20 3.09 1.90
N PHE A 87 1.07 2.14 2.25
CA PHE A 87 2.21 2.36 3.14
C PHE A 87 3.51 2.77 2.43
N ALA A 88 3.43 3.20 1.16
CA ALA A 88 4.55 3.79 0.46
C ALA A 88 4.47 5.33 0.47
N ARG A 89 5.60 6.01 0.56
CA ARG A 89 5.73 7.45 0.25
C ARG A 89 6.92 7.65 -0.65
N GLU A 90 6.71 8.33 -1.77
CA GLU A 90 7.77 8.70 -2.70
C GLU A 90 8.14 10.15 -2.43
N LEU A 91 9.42 10.39 -2.23
CA LEU A 91 10.04 11.69 -1.99
C LEU A 91 10.93 11.99 -3.17
N THR A 92 10.33 12.47 -4.25
CA THR A 92 11.01 12.72 -5.53
C THR A 92 12.12 13.77 -5.42
N ASP A 93 11.98 14.73 -4.51
CA ASP A 93 13.01 15.72 -4.20
C ASP A 93 14.25 15.12 -3.53
N LEU A 94 14.10 14.00 -2.83
CA LEU A 94 15.19 13.28 -2.18
C LEU A 94 15.68 12.06 -2.99
N ASP A 95 14.98 11.72 -4.07
CA ASP A 95 15.13 10.49 -4.84
C ASP A 95 14.96 9.21 -3.99
N LEU A 96 14.02 9.24 -3.04
CA LEU A 96 13.80 8.16 -2.07
C LEU A 96 12.35 7.68 -2.03
N GLN A 97 12.16 6.43 -1.62
CA GLN A 97 10.89 5.85 -1.25
C GLN A 97 10.96 5.34 0.19
N VAL A 98 9.93 5.64 0.99
CA VAL A 98 9.72 5.07 2.31
C VAL A 98 8.63 4.00 2.23
N LEU A 99 8.90 2.81 2.75
CA LEU A 99 7.95 1.73 2.95
C LEU A 99 7.82 1.46 4.44
N ALA A 100 6.63 1.64 5.01
CA ALA A 100 6.45 1.59 6.46
C ALA A 100 5.09 0.95 6.82
N ASP A 101 4.95 -0.31 6.42
CA ASP A 101 3.79 -1.13 6.78
C ASP A 101 3.96 -1.68 8.21
N PRO A 102 3.05 -1.38 9.16
CA PRO A 102 3.16 -1.86 10.54
C PRO A 102 3.01 -3.38 10.70
N ALA A 103 2.59 -4.12 9.66
CA ALA A 103 2.59 -5.57 9.67
C ALA A 103 3.98 -6.17 9.35
N GLU A 104 4.90 -5.36 8.81
CA GLU A 104 6.26 -5.77 8.52
C GLU A 104 7.18 -5.55 9.74
N ALA A 105 8.26 -6.32 9.84
CA ALA A 105 9.17 -6.25 10.98
C ALA A 105 9.88 -4.90 11.15
N GLN A 106 10.04 -4.14 10.06
CA GLN A 106 10.80 -2.91 10.00
C GLN A 106 10.31 -2.01 8.86
N ALA A 107 10.47 -0.70 9.03
CA ALA A 107 10.33 0.25 7.94
C ALA A 107 11.61 0.27 7.09
N LEU A 108 11.47 0.61 5.81
CA LEU A 108 12.55 0.70 4.84
C LEU A 108 12.57 2.09 4.20
N VAL A 109 13.77 2.64 3.98
CA VAL A 109 14.00 3.69 2.99
C VAL A 109 14.83 3.11 1.86
N LEU A 110 14.43 3.37 0.63
CA LEU A 110 15.01 2.84 -0.60
C LEU A 110 15.28 4.00 -1.57
N PRO A 111 16.36 3.97 -2.38
CA PRO A 111 16.48 4.83 -3.55
C PRO A 111 15.36 4.57 -4.56
N LEU A 112 14.87 5.60 -5.25
CA LEU A 112 13.94 5.42 -6.38
C LEU A 112 14.68 4.86 -7.61
N ALA A 113 15.87 5.39 -7.90
CA ALA A 113 16.74 4.89 -8.96
C ALA A 113 17.59 3.70 -8.50
N SER A 114 17.64 2.64 -9.30
CA SER A 114 18.56 1.53 -9.07
C SER A 114 19.99 1.91 -9.47
N GLY A 115 20.99 1.47 -8.70
CA GLY A 115 22.41 1.60 -9.05
C GLY A 115 23.07 2.93 -8.67
N GLY A 116 22.49 3.68 -7.72
CA GLY A 116 23.10 4.88 -7.14
C GLY A 116 24.10 4.59 -6.01
N GLU A 117 24.62 5.67 -5.42
CA GLU A 117 25.45 5.57 -4.22
C GLU A 117 24.68 4.90 -3.05
N PRO A 118 25.38 4.17 -2.17
CA PRO A 118 24.77 3.59 -0.98
C PRO A 118 23.99 4.63 -0.17
N LEU A 119 22.76 4.29 0.22
CA LEU A 119 21.92 5.18 1.00
C LEU A 119 22.53 5.42 2.39
N SER A 120 22.83 6.68 2.71
CA SER A 120 23.33 7.06 4.03
C SER A 120 22.20 7.12 5.07
N LEU A 121 22.56 6.91 6.35
CA LEU A 121 21.62 7.01 7.47
C LEU A 121 21.02 8.42 7.60
N GLU A 122 21.79 9.46 7.27
CA GLU A 122 21.32 10.86 7.33
C GLU A 122 20.25 11.14 6.27
N ARG A 123 20.43 10.62 5.05
CA ARG A 123 19.40 10.72 4.00
C ARG A 123 18.13 9.96 4.37
N ALA A 124 18.27 8.75 4.94
CA ALA A 124 17.15 7.99 5.46
C ALA A 124 16.44 8.73 6.61
N ALA A 125 17.19 9.39 7.50
CA ALA A 125 16.64 10.22 8.57
C ALA A 125 15.77 11.35 8.03
N ALA A 126 16.28 12.10 7.04
CA ALA A 126 15.55 13.20 6.42
C ALA A 126 14.26 12.72 5.75
N ALA A 127 14.28 11.56 5.09
CA ALA A 127 13.09 10.95 4.51
C ALA A 127 12.03 10.60 5.57
N VAL A 128 12.45 9.98 6.69
CA VAL A 128 11.57 9.61 7.81
C VAL A 128 10.93 10.84 8.45
N GLU A 129 11.71 11.91 8.65
CA GLU A 129 11.20 13.16 9.19
C GLU A 129 10.17 13.78 8.24
N ARG A 130 10.47 13.84 6.94
CA ARG A 130 9.59 14.40 5.93
C ARG A 130 8.21 13.75 5.90
N VAL A 131 8.15 12.44 6.11
CA VAL A 131 6.89 11.68 6.07
C VAL A 131 6.23 11.52 7.44
N GLY A 132 6.77 12.17 8.48
CA GLY A 132 6.19 12.18 9.84
C GLY A 132 6.26 10.83 10.56
N LEU A 133 7.18 9.93 10.18
CA LEU A 133 7.26 8.58 10.73
C LEU A 133 8.15 8.48 11.98
N GLY A 134 8.91 9.53 12.30
CA GLY A 134 9.95 9.52 13.32
C GLY A 134 9.50 9.01 14.70
N ALA A 135 8.30 9.39 15.15
CA ALA A 135 7.77 8.97 16.47
C ALA A 135 7.43 7.48 16.56
N MET A 136 7.28 6.78 15.43
CA MET A 136 6.93 5.36 15.38
C MET A 136 8.15 4.44 15.28
N LEU A 137 9.32 5.00 14.91
CA LEU A 137 10.56 4.26 14.76
C LEU A 137 11.41 4.33 16.02
N SER A 138 12.30 3.36 16.18
CA SER A 138 13.27 3.38 17.26
C SER A 138 14.16 4.61 17.15
N SER A 139 14.24 5.38 18.24
CA SER A 139 15.12 6.54 18.37
C SER A 139 16.60 6.15 18.44
N ASP A 140 16.90 4.88 18.74
CA ASP A 140 18.26 4.34 18.75
C ASP A 140 18.76 4.09 17.32
N ARG A 141 19.53 5.06 16.81
CA ARG A 141 20.14 5.02 15.47
C ARG A 141 21.14 3.87 15.30
N ALA A 142 21.71 3.32 16.37
CA ALA A 142 22.60 2.17 16.27
C ALA A 142 21.87 0.88 15.84
N ARG A 143 20.54 0.84 16.01
CA ARG A 143 19.70 -0.27 15.56
C ARG A 143 19.27 -0.16 14.10
N TRP A 144 19.52 0.98 13.46
CA TRP A 144 19.27 1.16 12.04
C TRP A 144 20.35 0.43 11.25
N ARG A 145 19.95 -0.25 10.18
CA ARG A 145 20.86 -1.09 9.39
C ARG A 145 20.90 -0.59 7.95
N CYS A 146 22.08 -0.18 7.50
CA CYS A 146 22.33 -0.03 6.08
C CYS A 146 22.40 -1.42 5.45
N LEU A 147 21.49 -1.67 4.52
CA LEU A 147 21.50 -2.81 3.63
C LEU A 147 22.12 -2.39 2.30
N GLU A 148 22.28 -3.34 1.38
CA GLU A 148 22.89 -3.07 0.07
C GLU A 148 22.16 -1.98 -0.72
N ALA A 149 20.81 -1.98 -0.70
CA ALA A 149 19.99 -1.04 -1.45
C ALA A 149 18.93 -0.33 -0.59
N ALA A 150 19.07 -0.36 0.73
CA ALA A 150 18.07 0.17 1.65
C ALA A 150 18.67 0.59 2.99
N VAL A 151 17.92 1.39 3.75
CA VAL A 151 18.12 1.52 5.20
C VAL A 151 16.91 0.94 5.90
N ALA A 152 17.16 -0.06 6.75
CA ALA A 152 16.15 -0.73 7.56
C ALA A 152 16.09 -0.16 8.97
N MET A 153 14.88 0.14 9.43
CA MET A 153 14.64 0.88 10.67
C MET A 153 13.60 0.13 11.52
N PRO A 154 13.96 -0.32 12.72
CA PRO A 154 13.03 -1.02 13.59
C PRO A 154 11.99 -0.06 14.15
N TRP A 155 10.78 -0.59 14.37
CA TRP A 155 9.72 0.10 15.09
C TRP A 155 10.12 0.37 16.56
N ALA A 156 9.58 1.45 17.14
CA ALA A 156 9.84 1.82 18.54
C ALA A 156 9.31 0.75 19.51
N GLN A 157 8.12 0.22 19.21
CA GLN A 157 7.59 -1.00 19.80
C GLN A 157 7.56 -2.07 18.71
N PRO A 158 7.95 -3.32 19.02
CA PRO A 158 7.84 -4.39 18.03
C PRO A 158 6.39 -4.49 17.54
N PRO A 159 6.17 -4.74 16.24
CA PRO A 159 4.84 -4.87 15.70
C PRO A 159 4.13 -6.02 16.44
N PRO A 160 2.82 -5.90 16.72
CA PRO A 160 2.09 -7.00 17.33
C PRO A 160 2.26 -8.25 16.45
N PRO A 161 2.40 -9.45 17.03
CA PRO A 161 2.49 -10.67 16.24
C PRO A 161 1.30 -10.74 15.28
N PRO A 162 1.49 -11.26 14.05
CA PRO A 162 0.36 -11.49 13.16
C PRO A 162 -0.69 -12.29 13.92
N ALA A 163 -1.96 -11.89 13.83
CA ALA A 163 -3.05 -12.64 14.43
C ALA A 163 -3.00 -14.05 13.84
N ASP A 164 -2.48 -14.98 14.63
CA ASP A 164 -2.44 -16.39 14.25
C ASP A 164 -3.89 -16.81 14.01
N ASN A 165 -4.12 -17.58 12.95
CA ASN A 165 -5.44 -18.11 12.65
C ASN A 165 -5.88 -18.92 13.86
N ALA A 166 -6.74 -18.34 14.70
CA ALA A 166 -7.54 -19.07 15.65
C ALA A 166 -8.47 -19.98 14.81
N GLN A 167 -7.93 -21.13 14.41
CA GLN A 167 -8.76 -22.24 14.00
C GLN A 167 -9.56 -22.71 15.24
N PRO A 168 -10.83 -23.06 15.03
CA PRO A 168 -11.75 -23.42 16.11
C PRO A 168 -11.31 -24.66 16.89
#